data_AF-A0A7W6BLL3-F1
#
_entry.id   AF-A0A7W6BLL3-F1
#
_cell.length_a   1.000
_cell.length_b   1.000
_cell.length_c   1.000
_cell.angle_alpha   90.00
_cell.angle_beta   90.00
_cell.angle_gamma   90.00
#
_symmetry.space_group_name_H-M   'P 1'
#
loop_
_entity.id
_entity.type
_entity.pdbx_description
1 polymer ?
#
loop_
_entity_poly.entity_id
_entity_poly.type
_entity_poly.pdbx_seq_one_letter_code
_entity_poly.pdbx_strand_id
1 'polypeptide(L)'
;MSPDFAPQTTHLKDVLRSLRYTLRRGRDTVKETAPRRLPAPASEIALSALGEIEVLARNVDQLACKLAHSVLEDSAKLKSFREVIASSRPQYEFSVAFYETMKLVLSHLGAKRTLINQSAALRAFVRTAASQDVYQLAAQLTLHLADEGLITVDQLEDRSPVARPEIIVVAVFAGMLSLLAESDDAGREVMIAAATDIAVALQEKIMDLYREKDGPALAALFQRCAGHV
;
A
#
# COMPACT_ATOMS: atom_id res chain seq x y z
N MET A 1 8.74 -25.57 23.83
CA MET A 1 9.20 -25.25 22.46
C MET A 1 8.13 -25.75 21.51
N SER A 2 7.20 -24.88 21.13
CA SER A 2 6.16 -25.20 20.14
C SER A 2 6.68 -24.82 18.76
N PRO A 3 6.40 -25.63 17.72
CA PRO A 3 7.04 -25.43 16.43
C PRO A 3 6.36 -24.28 15.66
N ASP A 4 7.18 -23.38 15.11
CA ASP A 4 6.83 -22.34 14.14
C ASP A 4 6.35 -23.00 12.83
N PHE A 5 5.08 -23.40 12.78
CA PHE A 5 4.38 -23.79 11.56
C PHE A 5 3.06 -23.02 11.44
N ALA A 6 3.15 -21.70 11.41
CA ALA A 6 2.18 -20.91 10.68
C ALA A 6 2.92 -20.32 9.47
N PRO A 7 2.53 -20.61 8.21
CA PRO A 7 3.00 -19.78 7.10
C PRO A 7 2.74 -18.33 7.51
N GLN A 8 3.77 -17.49 7.47
CA GLN A 8 3.68 -16.09 7.92
C GLN A 8 2.42 -15.48 7.31
N THR A 9 1.40 -15.21 8.12
CA THR A 9 0.03 -14.94 7.64
C THR A 9 -0.02 -13.76 6.68
N THR A 10 0.93 -12.82 6.79
CA THR A 10 1.20 -11.73 5.84
C THR A 10 1.50 -12.23 4.43
N HIS A 11 2.37 -13.23 4.26
CA HIS A 11 2.70 -13.79 2.96
C HIS A 11 1.49 -14.47 2.30
N LEU A 12 0.70 -15.21 3.07
CA LEU A 12 -0.53 -15.81 2.55
C LEU A 12 -1.53 -14.73 2.12
N LYS A 13 -1.69 -13.66 2.91
CA LYS A 13 -2.52 -12.50 2.53
C LYS A 13 -2.03 -11.86 1.23
N ASP A 14 -0.72 -11.68 1.05
CA ASP A 14 -0.16 -11.11 -0.18
C ASP A 14 -0.35 -12.01 -1.40
N VAL A 15 -0.18 -13.32 -1.25
CA VAL A 15 -0.47 -14.29 -2.32
C VAL A 15 -1.95 -14.20 -2.74
N LEU A 16 -2.87 -14.16 -1.77
CA LEU A 16 -4.30 -14.03 -2.06
C LEU A 16 -4.66 -12.67 -2.68
N ARG A 17 -4.05 -11.58 -2.21
CA ARG A 17 -4.19 -10.25 -2.82
C ARG A 17 -3.71 -10.26 -4.27
N SER A 18 -2.55 -10.86 -4.53
CA SER A 18 -1.97 -10.99 -5.87
C SER A 18 -2.84 -11.84 -6.79
N LEU A 19 -3.38 -12.95 -6.30
CA LEU A 19 -4.32 -13.79 -7.05
C LEU A 19 -5.60 -13.02 -7.38
N ARG A 20 -6.21 -12.37 -6.38
CA ARG A 20 -7.41 -11.54 -6.57
C ARG A 20 -7.15 -10.40 -7.56
N TYR A 21 -6.00 -9.76 -7.45
CA TYR A 21 -5.56 -8.71 -8.36
C TYR A 21 -5.47 -9.22 -9.80
N THR A 22 -4.77 -10.34 -10.01
CA THR A 22 -4.57 -10.96 -11.32
C THR A 22 -5.91 -11.38 -11.94
N LEU A 23 -6.82 -11.97 -11.15
CA LEU A 23 -8.16 -12.33 -11.62
C LEU A 23 -8.99 -11.11 -12.01
N ARG A 24 -8.96 -10.03 -11.20
CA ARG A 24 -9.66 -8.78 -11.51
C ARG A 24 -9.11 -8.14 -12.79
N ARG A 25 -7.79 -8.07 -12.92
CA ARG A 25 -7.12 -7.55 -14.11
C ARG A 25 -7.47 -8.40 -15.34
N GLY A 26 -7.38 -9.72 -15.25
CA GLY A 26 -7.74 -10.62 -16.35
C GLY A 26 -9.19 -10.47 -16.79
N ARG A 27 -10.13 -10.41 -15.84
CA ARG A 27 -11.54 -10.15 -16.12
C ARG A 27 -11.74 -8.82 -16.85
N ASP A 28 -11.11 -7.76 -16.35
CA ASP A 28 -11.29 -6.43 -16.91
C ASP A 28 -10.64 -6.33 -18.31
N THR A 29 -9.48 -6.94 -18.53
CA THR A 29 -8.87 -7.07 -19.85
C THR A 29 -9.78 -7.83 -20.81
N VAL A 30 -10.40 -8.94 -20.39
CA VAL A 30 -11.35 -9.68 -21.24
C VAL A 30 -12.59 -8.83 -21.52
N LYS A 31 -13.09 -8.05 -20.54
CA LYS A 31 -14.23 -7.13 -20.77
C LYS A 31 -13.89 -5.98 -21.73
N GLU A 32 -12.66 -5.46 -21.67
CA GLU A 32 -12.19 -4.36 -22.54
C GLU A 32 -11.83 -4.87 -23.94
N THR A 33 -11.24 -6.06 -24.05
CA THR A 33 -10.78 -6.64 -25.32
C THR A 33 -11.81 -7.51 -26.01
N ALA A 34 -12.80 -8.08 -25.30
CA ALA A 34 -13.94 -8.72 -25.94
C ALA A 34 -14.74 -7.63 -26.68
N PRO A 35 -14.69 -7.59 -28.01
CA PRO A 35 -15.55 -6.71 -28.77
C PRO A 35 -16.99 -6.95 -28.33
N ARG A 36 -17.72 -5.88 -28.00
CA ARG A 36 -19.19 -5.88 -27.83
C ARG A 36 -19.95 -6.33 -29.11
N ARG A 37 -19.25 -6.91 -30.09
CA ARG A 37 -19.66 -7.32 -31.43
C ARG A 37 -18.87 -8.54 -31.95
N LEU A 38 -18.38 -9.46 -31.11
CA LEU A 38 -17.85 -10.73 -31.65
C LEU A 38 -19.01 -11.56 -32.22
N PRO A 39 -18.90 -12.07 -33.46
CA PRO A 39 -19.80 -13.11 -33.93
C PRO A 39 -19.57 -14.39 -33.12
N ALA A 40 -20.64 -15.19 -32.95
CA ALA A 40 -20.51 -16.54 -32.43
C ALA A 40 -19.56 -17.35 -33.33
N PRO A 41 -18.72 -18.26 -32.79
CA PRO A 41 -18.69 -18.79 -31.42
C PRO A 41 -17.75 -18.05 -30.45
N ALA A 42 -17.00 -17.05 -30.93
CA ALA A 42 -15.98 -16.37 -30.12
C ALA A 42 -16.59 -15.59 -28.94
N SER A 43 -17.79 -15.04 -29.11
CA SER A 43 -18.55 -14.38 -28.04
C SER A 43 -18.99 -15.35 -26.95
N GLU A 44 -19.39 -16.57 -27.30
CA GLU A 44 -19.82 -17.61 -26.34
C GLU A 44 -18.63 -18.11 -25.51
N ILE A 45 -17.48 -18.34 -26.16
CA ILE A 45 -16.24 -18.71 -25.47
C ILE A 45 -15.80 -17.59 -24.51
N ALA A 46 -15.86 -16.33 -24.95
CA ALA A 46 -15.50 -15.18 -24.11
C ALA A 46 -16.44 -15.02 -22.90
N LEU A 47 -17.75 -15.20 -23.08
CA LEU A 47 -18.74 -15.14 -22.00
C LEU A 47 -18.57 -16.29 -21.01
N SER A 48 -18.29 -17.51 -21.49
CA SER A 48 -18.01 -18.67 -20.64
C SER A 48 -16.74 -18.44 -19.80
N ALA A 49 -15.66 -17.96 -20.43
CA ALA A 49 -14.41 -17.63 -19.73
C ALA A 49 -14.62 -16.54 -18.67
N LEU A 50 -15.42 -15.51 -18.96
CA LEU A 50 -15.78 -14.48 -17.97
C LEU A 50 -16.55 -15.08 -16.78
N GLY A 51 -17.49 -16.00 -17.03
CA GLY A 51 -18.24 -16.69 -15.98
C GLY A 51 -17.34 -17.51 -15.04
N GLU A 52 -16.39 -18.26 -15.60
CA GLU A 52 -15.42 -19.04 -14.82
C GLU A 52 -14.50 -18.14 -13.98
N ILE A 53 -14.00 -17.04 -14.56
CA ILE A 53 -13.19 -16.06 -13.84
C ILE A 53 -13.98 -15.42 -12.69
N GLU A 54 -15.28 -15.15 -12.87
CA GLU A 54 -16.15 -14.59 -11.83
C GLU A 54 -16.43 -15.58 -10.68
N VAL A 55 -16.51 -16.88 -10.96
CA VAL A 55 -16.62 -17.92 -9.91
C VAL A 55 -15.32 -18.02 -9.12
N LEU A 56 -14.17 -18.05 -9.81
CA LEU A 56 -12.85 -18.07 -9.16
C LEU A 56 -12.63 -16.83 -8.29
N ALA A 57 -12.98 -15.64 -8.80
CA ALA A 57 -12.86 -14.40 -8.05
C ALA A 57 -13.68 -14.42 -6.76
N ARG A 58 -14.92 -14.91 -6.81
CA ARG A 58 -15.80 -15.05 -5.64
C ARG A 58 -15.22 -16.01 -4.60
N ASN A 59 -14.65 -17.14 -5.03
CA ASN A 59 -14.03 -18.11 -4.12
C ASN A 59 -12.78 -17.51 -3.42
N VAL A 60 -11.96 -16.76 -4.16
CA VAL A 60 -10.79 -16.06 -3.60
C VAL A 60 -11.23 -14.98 -2.60
N ASP A 61 -12.29 -14.22 -2.92
CA ASP A 61 -12.84 -13.23 -1.99
C ASP A 61 -13.37 -13.88 -0.70
N GLN A 62 -14.05 -15.03 -0.80
CA GLN A 62 -14.49 -15.78 0.39
C GLN A 62 -13.33 -16.28 1.25
N LEU A 63 -12.25 -16.78 0.65
CA LEU A 63 -11.05 -17.20 1.39
C LEU A 63 -10.35 -16.02 2.06
N ALA A 64 -10.23 -14.89 1.36
CA ALA A 64 -9.68 -13.66 1.91
C ALA A 64 -10.53 -13.14 3.08
N CYS A 65 -11.86 -13.18 2.95
CA CYS A 65 -12.78 -12.82 4.04
C CYS A 65 -12.62 -13.75 5.24
N LYS A 66 -12.55 -15.07 5.05
CA LYS A 66 -12.36 -16.03 6.15
C LYS A 66 -11.04 -15.79 6.90
N LEU A 67 -9.95 -15.51 6.18
CA LEU A 67 -8.65 -15.18 6.79
C LEU A 67 -8.61 -13.79 7.43
N ALA A 68 -9.43 -12.85 6.95
CA ALA A 68 -9.61 -11.57 7.61
C ALA A 68 -10.34 -11.76 8.93
N HIS A 69 -11.46 -12.48 8.94
CA HIS A 69 -12.25 -12.73 10.16
C HIS A 69 -11.52 -13.60 11.19
N SER A 70 -10.67 -14.55 10.76
CA SER A 70 -9.87 -15.37 11.68
C SER A 70 -8.74 -14.60 12.36
N VAL A 71 -8.49 -13.34 11.99
CA VAL A 71 -7.43 -12.48 12.53
C VAL A 71 -8.00 -11.18 13.13
N LEU A 72 -9.27 -10.84 12.85
CA LEU A 72 -9.93 -9.58 13.22
C LEU A 72 -10.67 -9.62 14.57
N GLU A 73 -10.26 -10.44 15.54
CA GLU A 73 -10.62 -10.18 16.94
C GLU A 73 -9.81 -9.03 17.55
N ASP A 74 -8.76 -8.56 16.87
CA ASP A 74 -8.08 -7.30 17.16
C ASP A 74 -8.34 -6.30 16.01
N SER A 75 -9.48 -5.60 16.04
CA SER A 75 -9.55 -4.28 15.40
C SER A 75 -8.75 -3.30 16.25
N ALA A 76 -7.44 -3.54 16.34
CA ALA A 76 -6.52 -2.69 17.08
C ALA A 76 -6.51 -1.32 16.42
N LYS A 77 -6.74 -0.27 17.23
CA LYS A 77 -6.51 1.11 16.82
C LYS A 77 -5.16 1.19 16.10
N LEU A 78 -5.14 1.83 14.94
CA LEU A 78 -3.88 2.07 14.22
C LEU A 78 -3.01 2.95 15.11
N LYS A 79 -1.90 2.36 15.57
CA LYS A 79 -0.93 2.97 16.47
C LYS A 79 -0.17 4.09 15.77
N SER A 80 0.19 5.14 16.51
CA SER A 80 1.13 6.16 16.01
C SER A 80 2.48 5.51 15.67
N PHE A 81 3.29 6.14 14.82
CA PHE A 81 4.57 5.54 14.45
C PHE A 81 5.49 5.30 15.67
N ARG A 82 5.43 6.17 16.69
CA ARG A 82 6.14 5.97 17.97
C ARG A 82 5.66 4.73 18.74
N GLU A 83 4.35 4.51 18.78
CA GLU A 83 3.77 3.32 19.42
C GLU A 83 4.10 2.04 18.63
N VAL A 84 4.13 2.13 17.29
CA VAL A 84 4.53 1.04 16.41
C VAL A 84 5.96 0.61 16.70
N ILE A 85 6.92 1.54 16.71
CA ILE A 85 8.34 1.22 16.95
C ILE A 85 8.62 0.73 18.37
N ALA A 86 7.81 1.15 19.35
CA ALA A 86 7.91 0.72 20.75
C ALA A 86 7.19 -0.62 21.04
N SER A 87 6.46 -1.17 20.07
CA SER A 87 5.69 -2.41 20.26
C SER A 87 6.59 -3.65 20.39
N SER A 88 6.00 -4.77 20.82
CA SER A 88 6.70 -6.07 20.89
C SER A 88 7.01 -6.67 19.51
N ARG A 89 6.35 -6.20 18.45
CA ARG A 89 6.50 -6.68 17.06
C ARG A 89 6.48 -5.49 16.07
N PRO A 90 7.44 -4.57 16.15
CA PRO A 90 7.38 -3.28 15.44
C PRO A 90 7.30 -3.43 13.92
N GLN A 91 8.01 -4.39 13.35
CA GLN A 91 7.97 -4.70 11.91
C GLN A 91 6.59 -5.16 11.44
N TYR A 92 5.85 -5.90 12.28
CA TYR A 92 4.51 -6.38 11.93
C TYR A 92 3.50 -5.24 12.03
N GLU A 93 3.49 -4.53 13.15
CA GLU A 93 2.62 -3.38 13.41
C GLU A 93 2.82 -2.29 12.34
N PHE A 94 4.07 -2.00 11.98
CA PHE A 94 4.41 -1.11 10.89
C PHE A 94 3.80 -1.59 9.57
N SER A 95 3.97 -2.86 9.22
CA SER A 95 3.44 -3.40 7.96
C SER A 95 1.91 -3.27 7.86
N VAL A 96 1.20 -3.42 8.98
CA VAL A 96 -0.26 -3.28 9.05
C VAL A 96 -0.66 -1.82 8.90
N ALA A 97 -0.06 -0.94 9.71
CA ALA A 97 -0.38 0.50 9.69
C ALA A 97 -0.05 1.14 8.34
N PHE A 98 1.11 0.81 7.78
CA PHE A 98 1.52 1.27 6.46
C PHE A 98 0.59 0.74 5.36
N TYR A 99 0.24 -0.55 5.37
CA TYR A 99 -0.66 -1.12 4.37
C TYR A 99 -2.05 -0.45 4.36
N GLU A 100 -2.65 -0.22 5.53
CA GLU A 100 -3.97 0.44 5.62
C GLU A 100 -3.88 1.92 5.19
N THR A 101 -2.83 2.62 5.61
CA THR A 101 -2.56 4.01 5.19
C THR A 101 -2.40 4.13 3.68
N MET A 102 -1.62 3.23 3.07
CA MET A 102 -1.35 3.28 1.63
C MET A 102 -2.59 3.08 0.77
N LYS A 103 -3.60 2.35 1.23
CA LYS A 103 -4.87 2.24 0.49
C LYS A 103 -5.53 3.61 0.31
N LEU A 104 -5.54 4.40 1.37
CA LEU A 104 -6.16 5.72 1.39
C LEU A 104 -5.34 6.72 0.58
N VAL A 105 -4.02 6.75 0.78
CA VAL A 105 -3.11 7.60 0.01
C VAL A 105 -3.23 7.33 -1.49
N LEU A 106 -3.13 6.07 -1.92
CA LEU A 106 -3.23 5.70 -3.34
C LEU A 106 -4.60 6.03 -3.92
N SER A 107 -5.67 5.87 -3.14
CA SER A 107 -7.02 6.27 -3.56
C SER A 107 -7.10 7.79 -3.77
N HIS A 108 -6.53 8.59 -2.88
CA HIS A 108 -6.50 10.06 -2.98
C HIS A 108 -5.68 10.55 -4.19
N LEU A 109 -4.60 9.84 -4.52
CA LEU A 109 -3.79 10.10 -5.71
C LEU A 109 -4.47 9.62 -7.02
N GLY A 110 -5.67 9.05 -6.96
CA GLY A 110 -6.39 8.54 -8.12
C GLY A 110 -5.81 7.26 -8.71
N ALA A 111 -5.02 6.50 -7.94
CA ALA A 111 -4.51 5.21 -8.36
C ALA A 111 -5.62 4.15 -8.26
N LYS A 112 -5.89 3.50 -9.40
CA LYS A 112 -6.86 2.40 -9.52
C LYS A 112 -6.14 1.10 -9.82
N ARG A 113 -6.78 -0.01 -9.43
CA ARG A 113 -6.22 -1.36 -9.58
C ARG A 113 -4.79 -1.38 -9.02
N THR A 114 -4.67 -1.18 -7.70
CA THR A 114 -3.39 -1.22 -7.00
C THR A 114 -3.19 -2.57 -6.32
N LEU A 115 -1.93 -3.04 -6.29
CA LEU A 115 -1.49 -4.17 -5.48
C LEU A 115 -0.43 -3.66 -4.51
N ILE A 116 -0.67 -3.81 -3.21
CA ILE A 116 0.27 -3.45 -2.15
C ILE A 116 0.76 -4.75 -1.50
N ASN A 117 2.08 -4.96 -1.47
CA ASN A 117 2.73 -6.13 -0.90
C ASN A 117 3.12 -5.86 0.56
N GLN A 118 2.32 -6.33 1.51
CA GLN A 118 2.54 -6.05 2.94
C GLN A 118 3.87 -6.64 3.44
N SER A 119 4.28 -7.81 2.94
CA SER A 119 5.56 -8.44 3.26
C SER A 119 6.75 -7.61 2.79
N ALA A 120 6.62 -6.80 1.74
CA ALA A 120 7.68 -5.87 1.33
C ALA A 120 7.89 -4.75 2.36
N ALA A 121 6.81 -4.23 2.96
CA ALA A 121 6.93 -3.26 4.05
C ALA A 121 7.61 -3.87 5.29
N LEU A 122 7.29 -5.12 5.61
CA LEU A 122 7.96 -5.86 6.69
C LEU A 122 9.46 -6.02 6.42
N ARG A 123 9.86 -6.42 5.21
CA ARG A 123 11.27 -6.57 4.85
C ARG A 123 12.02 -5.23 4.85
N ALA A 124 11.42 -4.17 4.34
CA ALA A 124 12.00 -2.83 4.37
C ALA A 124 12.28 -2.39 5.81
N PHE A 125 11.34 -2.63 6.73
CA PHE A 125 11.54 -2.33 8.14
C PHE A 125 12.67 -3.14 8.77
N VAL A 126 12.75 -4.45 8.49
CA VAL A 126 13.83 -5.32 9.00
C VAL A 126 15.20 -4.90 8.47
N ARG A 127 15.27 -4.38 7.23
CA ARG A 127 16.52 -3.92 6.60
C ARG A 127 16.98 -2.55 7.09
N THR A 128 16.07 -1.76 7.66
CA THR A 128 16.37 -0.40 8.08
C THR A 128 17.20 -0.42 9.36
N ALA A 129 18.24 0.41 9.41
CA ALA A 129 19.06 0.54 10.61
C ALA A 129 18.21 1.10 11.75
N ALA A 130 18.41 0.59 12.97
CA ALA A 130 17.77 1.17 14.14
C ALA A 130 18.23 2.63 14.30
N SER A 131 17.29 3.56 14.40
CA SER A 131 17.54 4.95 14.79
C SER A 131 16.63 5.31 15.97
N GLN A 132 17.17 6.10 16.90
CA GLN A 132 16.39 6.70 17.98
C GLN A 132 15.60 7.92 17.50
N ASP A 133 16.00 8.52 16.37
CA ASP A 133 15.26 9.59 15.72
C ASP A 133 14.21 9.01 14.78
N VAL A 134 12.94 9.25 15.13
CA VAL A 134 11.77 8.77 14.40
C VAL A 134 11.70 9.31 12.97
N TYR A 135 12.17 10.53 12.73
CA TYR A 135 12.18 11.14 11.39
C TYR A 135 13.30 10.56 10.53
N GLN A 136 14.45 10.28 11.14
CA GLN A 136 15.55 9.61 10.45
C GLN A 136 15.18 8.18 10.07
N LEU A 137 14.51 7.45 10.96
CA LEU A 137 13.98 6.12 10.67
C LEU A 137 12.95 6.17 9.53
N ALA A 138 12.03 7.15 9.55
CA ALA A 138 11.03 7.31 8.50
C ALA A 138 11.65 7.66 7.13
N ALA A 139 12.70 8.47 7.11
CA ALA A 139 13.46 8.78 5.89
C ALA A 139 14.12 7.52 5.31
N GLN A 140 14.80 6.72 6.14
CA GLN A 140 15.42 5.48 5.68
C GLN A 140 14.38 4.48 5.16
N LEU A 141 13.26 4.32 5.88
CA LEU A 141 12.14 3.50 5.44
C LEU A 141 11.59 3.98 4.09
N THR A 142 11.43 5.28 3.89
CA THR A 142 10.94 5.85 2.62
C THR A 142 11.83 5.45 1.45
N LEU A 143 13.16 5.57 1.62
CA LEU A 143 14.12 5.15 0.60
C LEU A 143 14.00 3.65 0.29
N HIS A 144 13.91 2.80 1.32
CA HIS A 144 13.80 1.35 1.13
C HIS A 144 12.44 0.91 0.53
N LEU A 145 11.33 1.50 0.97
CA LEU A 145 9.98 1.13 0.54
C LEU A 145 9.72 1.45 -0.93
N ALA A 146 10.26 2.57 -1.41
CA ALA A 146 10.12 2.96 -2.81
C ALA A 146 10.90 2.04 -3.77
N ASP A 147 12.01 1.43 -3.32
CA ASP A 147 12.84 0.52 -4.14
C ASP A 147 12.38 -0.96 -4.10
N GLU A 148 11.56 -1.38 -3.11
CA GLU A 148 11.22 -2.81 -2.85
C GLU A 148 10.11 -3.41 -3.74
N GLY A 149 9.64 -2.70 -4.77
CA GLY A 149 8.52 -3.17 -5.60
C GLY A 149 7.22 -3.34 -4.78
N LEU A 150 7.07 -2.50 -3.75
CA LEU A 150 6.00 -2.55 -2.76
C LEU A 150 4.60 -2.37 -3.35
N ILE A 151 4.50 -1.54 -4.39
CA ILE A 151 3.24 -1.08 -4.97
C ILE A 151 3.29 -1.31 -6.48
N THR A 152 2.28 -2.01 -7.00
CA THR A 152 1.98 -2.02 -8.44
C THR A 152 0.74 -1.17 -8.69
N VAL A 153 0.83 -0.23 -9.63
CA VAL A 153 -0.27 0.64 -10.05
C VAL A 153 -0.56 0.39 -11.53
N ASP A 154 -1.66 -0.33 -11.84
CA ASP A 154 -2.03 -0.62 -13.22
C ASP A 154 -2.72 0.56 -13.91
N GLN A 155 -3.55 1.31 -13.18
CA GLN A 155 -4.30 2.43 -13.71
C GLN A 155 -4.11 3.66 -12.84
N LEU A 156 -3.94 4.80 -13.50
CA LEU A 156 -3.90 6.10 -12.85
C LEU A 156 -4.93 6.98 -13.56
N GLU A 157 -5.75 7.71 -12.80
CA GLU A 157 -6.68 8.67 -13.41
C GLU A 157 -5.92 9.75 -14.18
N ASP A 158 -6.45 10.18 -15.32
CA ASP A 158 -5.83 11.22 -16.17
C ASP A 158 -5.65 12.56 -15.43
N ARG A 159 -6.47 12.80 -14.41
CA ARG A 159 -6.44 13.98 -13.53
C ARG A 159 -5.58 13.79 -12.28
N SER A 160 -4.84 12.68 -12.17
CA SER A 160 -3.96 12.46 -11.02
C SER A 160 -2.95 13.61 -10.92
N PRO A 161 -2.72 14.16 -9.73
CA PRO A 161 -1.79 15.27 -9.56
C PRO A 161 -0.32 14.84 -9.67
N VAL A 162 -0.03 13.53 -9.69
CA VAL A 162 1.32 12.96 -9.71
C VAL A 162 1.51 12.09 -10.95
N ALA A 163 2.66 12.19 -11.59
CA ALA A 163 2.99 11.35 -12.74
C ALA A 163 3.25 9.88 -12.33
N ARG A 164 2.95 8.94 -13.24
CA ARG A 164 3.09 7.50 -12.99
C ARG A 164 4.49 7.05 -12.50
N PRO A 165 5.62 7.60 -12.97
CA PRO A 165 6.94 7.22 -12.46
C PRO A 165 7.20 7.64 -11.00
N GLU A 166 6.50 8.67 -10.53
CA GLU A 166 6.77 9.34 -9.25
C GLU A 166 5.78 8.94 -8.16
N ILE A 167 4.61 8.39 -8.57
CA ILE A 167 3.51 8.06 -7.67
C ILE A 167 3.91 7.19 -6.50
N ILE A 168 4.82 6.24 -6.69
CA ILE A 168 5.25 5.34 -5.62
C ILE A 168 5.99 6.13 -4.55
N VAL A 169 6.97 6.96 -4.94
CA VAL A 169 7.79 7.74 -4.00
C VAL A 169 6.93 8.75 -3.26
N VAL A 170 6.07 9.48 -3.98
CA VAL A 170 5.16 10.47 -3.39
C VAL A 170 4.17 9.80 -2.43
N ALA A 171 3.61 8.66 -2.81
CA ALA A 171 2.66 7.93 -1.96
C ALA A 171 3.33 7.34 -0.71
N VAL A 172 4.55 6.79 -0.83
CA VAL A 172 5.32 6.32 0.32
C VAL A 172 5.64 7.48 1.27
N PHE A 173 6.06 8.63 0.74
CA PHE A 173 6.31 9.82 1.57
C PHE A 173 5.04 10.26 2.30
N ALA A 174 3.91 10.40 1.60
CA ALA A 174 2.62 10.75 2.21
C ALA A 174 2.21 9.75 3.31
N GLY A 175 2.37 8.45 3.04
CA GLY A 175 2.07 7.40 4.02
C GLY A 175 2.94 7.51 5.26
N MET A 176 4.25 7.67 5.10
CA MET A 176 5.16 7.86 6.23
C MET A 176 4.88 9.15 7.00
N LEU A 177 4.59 10.25 6.31
CA LEU A 177 4.25 11.52 6.93
C LEU A 177 2.97 11.41 7.77
N SER A 178 1.94 10.73 7.28
CA SER A 178 0.71 10.51 8.05
C SER A 178 0.92 9.60 9.27
N LEU A 179 1.83 8.63 9.23
CA LEU A 179 2.17 7.81 10.39
C LEU A 179 2.96 8.59 11.45
N LEU A 180 3.75 9.57 11.02
CA LEU A 180 4.51 10.48 11.88
C LEU A 180 3.63 11.54 12.54
N ALA A 181 2.55 11.95 11.88
CA ALA A 181 1.58 12.87 12.43
C ALA A 181 0.79 12.20 13.58
N GLU A 182 0.67 12.90 14.71
CA GLU A 182 -0.08 12.41 15.86
C GLU A 182 -1.57 12.74 15.67
N SER A 183 -2.44 11.75 15.48
CA SER A 183 -3.90 11.96 15.56
C SER A 183 -4.62 10.88 16.34
N ASP A 184 -5.79 11.24 16.87
CA ASP A 184 -6.78 10.29 17.32
C ASP A 184 -7.47 9.59 16.13
N ASP A 185 -8.22 8.53 16.41
CA ASP A 185 -8.89 7.72 15.39
C ASP A 185 -9.91 8.51 14.55
N ALA A 186 -10.49 9.59 15.08
CA ALA A 186 -11.59 10.33 14.45
C ALA A 186 -11.11 11.26 13.33
N GLY A 187 -9.85 11.71 13.35
CA GLY A 187 -9.26 12.61 12.35
C GLY A 187 -8.43 11.93 11.25
N ARG A 188 -8.30 10.59 11.27
CA ARG A 188 -7.24 9.92 10.52
C ARG A 188 -7.33 10.05 8.99
N GLU A 189 -8.52 9.92 8.41
CA GLU A 189 -8.69 10.07 6.95
C GLU A 189 -8.36 11.50 6.50
N VAL A 190 -8.73 12.50 7.30
CA VAL A 190 -8.40 13.92 7.05
C VAL A 190 -6.90 14.14 7.15
N MET A 191 -6.25 13.56 8.16
CA MET A 191 -4.79 13.60 8.33
C MET A 191 -4.08 12.95 7.14
N ILE A 192 -4.53 11.79 6.68
CA ILE A 192 -3.95 11.12 5.50
C ILE A 192 -4.14 11.96 4.23
N ALA A 193 -5.32 12.58 4.06
CA ALA A 193 -5.57 13.49 2.95
C ALA A 193 -4.63 14.70 2.99
N ALA A 194 -4.48 15.35 4.16
CA ALA A 194 -3.57 16.48 4.36
C ALA A 194 -2.10 16.10 4.08
N ALA A 195 -1.64 14.95 4.59
CA ALA A 195 -0.30 14.44 4.30
C ALA A 195 -0.09 14.18 2.80
N THR A 196 -1.13 13.68 2.12
CA THR A 196 -1.08 13.44 0.67
C THR A 196 -1.02 14.76 -0.11
N ASP A 197 -1.81 15.76 0.28
CA ASP A 197 -1.80 17.08 -0.36
C ASP A 197 -0.44 17.79 -0.18
N ILE A 198 0.17 17.68 1.00
CA ILE A 198 1.53 18.18 1.26
C ILE A 198 2.55 17.44 0.39
N ALA A 199 2.45 16.11 0.29
CA ALA A 199 3.37 15.33 -0.54
C ALA A 199 3.27 15.69 -2.03
N VAL A 200 2.06 15.93 -2.53
CA VAL A 200 1.81 16.42 -3.89
C VAL A 200 2.45 17.79 -4.10
N ALA A 201 2.23 18.73 -3.17
CA ALA A 201 2.79 20.07 -3.26
C ALA A 201 4.33 20.09 -3.22
N LEU A 202 4.95 19.09 -2.59
CA LEU A 202 6.40 18.95 -2.44
C LEU A 202 7.01 17.91 -3.39
N GLN A 203 6.27 17.42 -4.38
CA GLN A 203 6.67 16.26 -5.18
C GLN A 203 8.07 16.42 -5.81
N GLU A 204 8.38 17.57 -6.41
CA GLU A 204 9.67 17.80 -7.08
C GLU A 204 10.81 17.67 -6.08
N LYS A 205 10.68 18.33 -4.91
CA LYS A 205 11.66 18.26 -3.83
C LYS A 205 11.80 16.83 -3.28
N ILE A 206 10.70 16.11 -3.08
CA ILE A 206 10.73 14.73 -2.60
C ILE A 206 11.48 13.84 -3.60
N MET A 207 11.20 14.02 -4.89
CA MET A 207 11.84 13.26 -5.96
C MET A 207 13.33 13.54 -6.06
N ASP A 208 13.76 14.79 -5.93
CA ASP A 208 15.18 15.15 -5.95
C ASP A 208 15.93 14.53 -4.77
N LEU A 209 15.40 14.68 -3.54
CA LEU A 209 15.99 14.05 -2.35
C LEU A 209 16.02 12.51 -2.45
N TYR A 210 15.00 11.92 -3.06
CA TYR A 210 14.95 10.48 -3.32
C TYR A 210 16.02 10.03 -4.32
N ARG A 211 16.22 10.77 -5.41
CA ARG A 211 17.23 10.47 -6.44
C ARG A 211 18.64 10.60 -5.90
N GLU A 212 18.89 11.62 -5.09
CA GLU A 212 20.17 11.85 -4.42
C GLU A 212 20.40 10.89 -3.23
N LYS A 213 19.36 10.16 -2.82
CA LYS A 213 19.34 9.30 -1.62
C LYS A 213 19.73 10.09 -0.35
N ASP A 214 19.34 11.38 -0.30
CA ASP A 214 19.63 12.27 0.82
C ASP A 214 18.65 12.03 1.98
N GLY A 215 18.95 10.98 2.76
CA GLY A 215 18.20 10.61 3.96
C GLY A 215 18.11 11.73 5.00
N PRO A 216 19.21 12.43 5.35
CA PRO A 216 19.17 13.56 6.28
C PRO A 216 18.22 14.70 5.86
N ALA A 217 18.27 15.13 4.59
CA ALA A 217 17.37 16.17 4.12
C ALA A 217 15.91 15.70 4.06
N LEU A 218 15.68 14.42 3.75
CA LEU A 218 14.35 13.82 3.78
C LEU A 218 13.79 13.76 5.22
N ALA A 219 14.62 13.42 6.21
CA ALA A 219 14.24 13.45 7.63
C ALA A 219 13.87 14.86 8.10
N ALA A 220 14.67 15.87 7.72
CA ALA A 220 14.37 17.27 8.00
C ALA A 220 13.05 17.72 7.33
N LEU A 221 12.78 17.22 6.13
CA LEU A 221 11.51 17.48 5.44
C LEU A 221 10.32 16.88 6.19
N PHE A 222 10.43 15.63 6.65
CA PHE A 222 9.41 14.99 7.49
C PHE A 222 9.14 15.77 8.77
N GLN A 223 10.21 16.13 9.50
CA GLN A 223 10.09 16.89 10.75
C GLN A 223 9.38 18.23 10.53
N ARG A 224 9.70 18.93 9.45
CA ARG A 224 9.04 20.19 9.11
C ARG A 224 7.56 20.00 8.77
N CYS A 225 7.21 18.93 8.07
CA CYS A 225 5.85 18.73 7.58
C CYS A 225 4.91 18.10 8.63
N ALA A 226 5.43 17.29 9.56
CA ALA A 226 4.60 16.52 10.50
C ALA A 226 3.69 17.39 11.38
N GLY A 227 4.07 18.64 11.67
CA GLY A 227 3.23 19.58 12.44
C GLY A 227 2.18 20.34 11.61
N HIS A 228 2.09 20.08 10.30
CA HIS A 228 1.15 20.73 9.37
C HIS A 228 0.09 19.77 8.82
N VAL A 229 0.12 18.52 9.27
CA VAL A 229 -0.83 17.45 8.95
C VAL A 229 -1.79 17.30 10.11
#